data_AF-A0A8T4L7V8-F1
#
_entry.id   AF-A0A8T4L7V8-F1
#
_cell.length_a   1.000
_cell.length_b   1.000
_cell.length_c   1.000
_cell.angle_alpha   90.00
_cell.angle_beta   90.00
_cell.angle_gamma   90.00
#
_symmetry.space_group_name_H-M   'P 1'
#
loop_
_entity.id
_entity.type
_entity.pdbx_description
1 polymer ?
#
loop_
_entity_poly.entity_id
_entity_poly.type
_entity_poly.pdbx_seq_one_letter_code
_entity_poly.pdbx_strand_id
1 'polypeptide(L)'
;MRPALPLIVLLSLLLFLSGCSLPKPDFLKGILAPSQPEDYCANFVSKDDCYLQVAQENQAPEFCKKIVDPPKSEQCLLGLALSSKNRALCNVYSSEPGKCLRQLALATNAVGVCAEIEDQNVSDDCYLAMAAKLSNPTTCLLARSPALKADCLYILAQQTNSPQACTNIFVDATRYKCLFDLSLKLANPEVCKALEATYSVDDCWKGLALAKKDSLACDRISEETMRDACHYEVGAVSGETIALKNDLALLCAKLPEKSQAAACQSRLSAYQISADFCSDIDSQPERVECLDKLNAFFVDASLCPEYRTRDAMDACFEFVALQKSSLETCKLVVDIPKELSCIYKLAVKEKNPKHCAETHVTDSFDYRNECYKEVAFLSKQPRNCDFIYFREKRAACRAEFAVLDQNYAICKEIPNEALSDSNDPFFTRDYCFKSVVETIRDKSLCDFIQDAKRKEACQAGQ
;
A
#
# COMPACT_ATOMS: atom_id res chain seq x y z
N MET A 1 42.00 2.60 13.83
CA MET A 1 41.70 3.79 13.01
C MET A 1 40.33 4.30 13.43
N ARG A 2 40.28 5.45 14.11
CA ARG A 2 39.05 6.07 14.63
C ARG A 2 38.58 7.12 13.61
N PRO A 3 37.31 7.15 13.16
CA PRO A 3 36.84 8.26 12.34
C PRO A 3 36.55 9.46 13.26
N ALA A 4 37.18 10.58 12.95
CA ALA A 4 36.91 11.87 13.55
C ALA A 4 35.53 12.35 13.07
N LEU A 5 34.58 12.47 14.01
CA LEU A 5 33.31 13.15 13.78
C LEU A 5 33.54 14.66 13.93
N PRO A 6 33.04 15.53 13.03
CA PRO A 6 33.56 16.88 12.89
C PRO A 6 32.99 17.80 13.97
N LEU A 7 33.88 18.63 14.54
CA LEU A 7 33.65 19.74 15.47
C LEU A 7 32.59 20.78 15.02
N ILE A 8 32.00 20.60 13.84
CA ILE A 8 31.10 21.54 13.15
C ILE A 8 29.66 21.39 13.65
N VAL A 9 29.25 20.22 14.16
CA VAL A 9 27.89 20.02 14.72
C VAL A 9 27.74 20.62 16.12
N LEU A 10 28.85 20.77 16.86
CA LEU A 10 28.87 21.41 18.19
C LEU A 10 28.83 22.95 18.12
N LEU A 11 29.33 23.54 17.04
CA LEU A 11 29.28 25.00 16.82
C LEU A 11 27.93 25.48 16.28
N SER A 12 27.20 24.65 15.53
CA SER A 12 25.85 24.98 15.06
C SER A 12 24.78 24.86 16.16
N LEU A 13 24.99 24.04 17.19
CA LEU A 13 24.12 24.01 18.38
C LEU A 13 24.31 25.21 19.32
N LEU A 14 25.46 25.88 19.28
CA LEU A 14 25.74 27.07 20.10
C LEU A 14 25.21 28.38 19.46
N LEU A 15 24.89 28.38 18.16
CA LEU A 15 24.36 29.55 17.44
C LEU A 15 22.82 29.63 17.44
N PHE A 16 22.11 28.61 17.92
CA PHE A 16 20.65 28.68 18.13
C PHE A 16 20.25 29.17 19.54
N LEU A 17 21.21 29.48 20.41
CA LEU A 17 20.95 30.06 21.74
C LEU A 17 21.08 31.59 21.78
N SER A 18 21.37 32.25 20.66
CA SER A 18 21.43 33.71 20.55
C SER A 18 20.19 34.30 19.85
N GLY A 19 19.00 33.79 20.18
CA GLY A 19 17.73 34.44 19.89
C GLY A 19 17.36 35.36 21.07
N CYS A 20 17.45 36.67 20.85
CA CYS A 20 17.13 37.78 21.76
C CYS A 20 16.41 37.42 23.07
N SER A 21 17.17 37.11 24.12
CA SER A 21 16.72 37.30 25.50
C SER A 21 16.81 38.79 25.82
N LEU A 22 15.66 39.48 25.87
CA LEU A 22 15.57 40.77 26.56
C LEU A 22 16.18 40.61 27.96
N PRO A 23 17.00 41.56 28.44
CA PRO A 23 17.58 41.47 29.77
C PRO A 23 16.43 41.42 30.77
N LYS A 24 16.34 40.32 31.55
CA LYS A 24 15.51 40.31 32.75
C LYS A 24 16.05 41.41 33.67
N PRO A 25 15.24 42.38 34.10
CA PRO A 25 15.64 43.22 35.21
C PRO A 25 15.55 42.36 36.47
N ASP A 26 16.64 41.65 36.79
CA ASP A 26 16.85 40.98 38.08
C ASP A 26 17.26 41.98 39.18
N PHE A 27 16.65 43.17 39.14
CA PHE A 27 16.57 44.11 40.25
C PHE A 27 15.07 44.27 40.51
N LEU A 28 14.62 44.02 41.75
CA LEU A 28 13.23 44.06 42.24
C LEU A 28 12.54 42.71 42.52
N LYS A 29 13.27 41.63 42.81
CA LYS A 29 12.76 40.65 43.78
C LYS A 29 12.84 41.25 45.18
N GLY A 30 11.79 41.96 45.61
CA GLY A 30 11.63 42.35 47.02
C GLY A 30 11.14 43.75 47.30
N ILE A 31 10.82 44.59 46.30
CA ILE A 31 10.05 45.81 46.59
C ILE A 31 8.59 45.43 46.45
N LEU A 32 7.87 45.55 47.57
CA LEU A 32 6.44 45.70 47.70
C LEU A 32 5.74 45.94 46.37
N ALA A 33 4.71 45.15 46.06
CA ALA A 33 3.67 45.56 45.11
C ALA A 33 3.45 47.06 45.30
N PRO A 34 3.67 47.92 44.29
CA PRO A 34 3.66 49.35 44.52
C PRO A 34 2.31 49.66 45.13
N SER A 35 2.31 50.24 46.33
CA SER A 35 1.10 50.60 47.06
C SER A 35 0.21 51.56 46.25
N GLN A 36 0.72 52.08 45.13
CA GLN A 36 0.04 52.83 44.08
C GLN A 36 0.66 52.47 42.69
N PRO A 37 0.18 51.43 41.99
CA PRO A 37 0.75 51.02 40.69
C PRO A 37 0.50 52.04 39.57
N GLU A 38 -0.44 52.95 39.78
CA GLU A 38 -0.77 54.06 38.89
C GLU A 38 0.37 55.09 38.82
N ASP A 39 0.93 55.47 39.97
CA ASP A 39 2.08 56.37 40.06
C ASP A 39 3.35 55.73 39.51
N TYR A 40 3.48 54.41 39.67
CA TYR A 40 4.60 53.63 39.15
C TYR A 40 4.62 53.62 37.62
N CYS A 41 3.51 53.23 36.97
CA CYS A 41 3.45 53.15 35.51
C CYS A 41 3.33 54.51 34.81
N ALA A 42 3.03 55.60 35.54
CA ALA A 42 3.00 56.95 34.98
C ALA A 42 4.36 57.41 34.40
N ASN A 43 5.47 56.90 34.93
CA ASN A 43 6.83 57.32 34.60
C ASN A 43 7.49 56.54 33.44
N PHE A 44 6.81 55.53 32.89
CA PHE A 44 7.34 54.71 31.81
C PHE A 44 6.98 55.25 30.43
N VAL A 45 7.94 55.16 29.49
CA VAL A 45 7.75 55.54 28.08
C VAL A 45 6.65 54.69 27.42
N SER A 46 6.59 53.40 27.76
CA SER A 46 5.51 52.50 27.36
C SER A 46 4.68 52.10 28.58
N LYS A 47 3.62 52.87 28.83
CA LYS A 47 2.69 52.62 29.96
C LYS A 47 2.00 51.26 29.82
N ASP A 48 1.65 50.88 28.60
CA ASP A 48 1.00 49.61 28.29
C ASP A 48 1.90 48.41 28.60
N ASP A 49 3.20 48.50 28.34
CA ASP A 49 4.16 47.45 28.75
C ASP A 49 4.30 47.37 30.27
N CYS A 50 4.35 48.52 30.95
CA CYS A 50 4.38 48.55 32.41
C CYS A 50 3.16 47.88 33.03
N TYR A 51 1.95 48.25 32.58
CA TYR A 51 0.71 47.67 33.09
C TYR A 51 0.59 46.18 32.78
N LEU A 52 1.03 45.73 31.60
CA LEU A 52 1.11 44.31 31.26
C LEU A 52 1.99 43.54 32.25
N GLN A 53 3.20 44.03 32.52
CA GLN A 53 4.14 43.39 33.44
C GLN A 53 3.58 43.35 34.87
N VAL A 54 3.07 44.48 35.36
CA VAL A 54 2.48 44.59 36.71
C VAL A 54 1.30 43.63 36.86
N ALA A 55 0.42 43.56 35.87
CA ALA A 55 -0.73 42.65 35.88
C ALA A 55 -0.27 41.19 35.99
N GLN A 56 0.72 40.79 35.20
CA GLN A 56 1.24 39.41 35.15
C GLN A 56 1.96 38.99 36.43
N GLU A 57 2.86 39.84 36.94
CA GLU A 57 3.64 39.55 38.15
C GLU A 57 2.77 39.45 39.41
N ASN A 58 1.70 40.24 39.47
CA ASN A 58 0.83 40.33 40.65
C ASN A 58 -0.49 39.56 40.49
N GLN A 59 -0.72 38.91 39.35
CA GLN A 59 -1.98 38.23 39.02
C GLN A 59 -3.20 39.15 39.18
N ALA A 60 -3.06 40.41 38.77
CA ALA A 60 -3.99 41.49 39.05
C ALA A 60 -4.68 41.99 37.75
N PRO A 61 -5.86 41.44 37.39
CA PRO A 61 -6.52 41.66 36.09
C PRO A 61 -7.03 43.09 35.87
N GLU A 62 -7.25 43.85 36.94
CA GLU A 62 -7.66 45.25 36.88
C GLU A 62 -6.62 46.15 36.17
N PHE A 63 -5.34 45.77 36.18
CA PHE A 63 -4.30 46.51 35.46
C PHE A 63 -4.31 46.26 33.96
N CYS A 64 -4.82 45.12 33.50
CA CYS A 64 -4.97 44.87 32.06
C CYS A 64 -5.98 45.86 31.42
N LYS A 65 -7.03 46.28 32.15
CA LYS A 65 -7.98 47.31 31.68
C LYS A 65 -7.37 48.71 31.54
N LYS A 66 -6.18 48.94 32.12
CA LYS A 66 -5.47 50.23 32.02
C LYS A 66 -4.57 50.31 30.77
N ILE A 67 -4.38 49.19 30.08
CA ILE A 67 -3.67 49.14 28.79
C ILE A 67 -4.56 49.80 27.73
N VAL A 68 -4.01 50.79 27.03
CA VAL A 68 -4.75 51.57 26.03
C VAL A 68 -4.91 50.79 24.72
N ASP A 69 -3.89 50.04 24.31
CA ASP A 69 -3.92 49.14 23.15
C ASP A 69 -4.91 47.97 23.39
N PRO A 70 -6.05 47.90 22.66
CA PRO A 70 -7.06 46.88 22.93
C PRO A 70 -6.58 45.43 22.67
N PRO A 71 -5.91 45.11 21.53
CA PRO A 71 -5.27 43.81 21.36
C PRO A 71 -4.36 43.39 22.53
N LYS A 72 -3.55 44.33 23.04
CA LYS A 72 -2.60 44.07 24.13
C LYS A 72 -3.30 43.90 25.48
N SER A 73 -4.37 44.65 25.71
CA SER A 73 -5.25 44.51 26.87
C SER A 73 -5.90 43.12 26.92
N GLU A 74 -6.46 42.67 25.79
CA GLU A 74 -7.03 41.32 25.66
C GLU A 74 -5.97 40.22 25.83
N GLN A 75 -4.78 40.40 25.26
CA GLN A 75 -3.67 39.47 25.46
C GLN A 75 -3.22 39.38 26.93
N CYS A 76 -3.19 40.51 27.64
CA CYS A 76 -2.91 40.56 29.08
C CYS A 76 -3.91 39.71 29.86
N LEU A 77 -5.21 39.92 29.62
CA LEU A 77 -6.29 39.20 30.29
C LEU A 77 -6.28 37.71 29.99
N LEU A 78 -6.07 37.33 28.72
CA LEU A 78 -5.93 35.93 28.33
C LEU A 78 -4.73 35.28 29.04
N GLY A 79 -3.58 35.95 29.09
CA GLY A 79 -2.40 35.45 29.79
C GLY A 79 -2.65 35.17 31.27
N LEU A 80 -3.39 36.06 31.94
CA LEU A 80 -3.83 35.86 33.32
C LEU A 80 -4.83 34.71 33.45
N ALA A 81 -5.84 34.64 32.57
CA ALA A 81 -6.82 33.55 32.56
C ALA A 81 -6.16 32.18 32.36
N LEU A 82 -5.13 32.10 31.52
CA LEU A 82 -4.37 30.88 31.26
C LEU A 82 -3.48 30.46 32.44
N SER A 83 -2.71 31.41 32.98
CA SER A 83 -1.78 31.13 34.09
C SER A 83 -2.51 30.76 35.38
N SER A 84 -3.64 31.41 35.66
CA SER A 84 -4.48 31.15 36.85
C SER A 84 -5.53 30.05 36.63
N LYS A 85 -5.76 29.62 35.38
CA LYS A 85 -6.90 28.77 34.96
C LYS A 85 -8.26 29.33 35.40
N ASN A 86 -8.35 30.65 35.61
CA ASN A 86 -9.56 31.30 36.09
C ASN A 86 -10.38 31.87 34.93
N ARG A 87 -11.37 31.08 34.48
CA ARG A 87 -12.28 31.47 33.40
C ARG A 87 -13.13 32.71 33.71
N ALA A 88 -13.37 33.03 34.99
CA ALA A 88 -14.14 34.20 35.39
C ALA A 88 -13.48 35.52 34.97
N LEU A 89 -12.15 35.51 34.74
CA LEU A 89 -11.43 36.69 34.24
C LEU A 89 -11.92 37.11 32.85
N CYS A 90 -12.29 36.16 31.99
CA CYS A 90 -12.86 36.48 30.68
C CYS A 90 -14.23 37.19 30.81
N ASN A 91 -15.09 36.72 31.72
CA ASN A 91 -16.45 37.28 31.86
C ASN A 91 -16.46 38.68 32.51
N VAL A 92 -15.54 38.94 33.43
CA VAL A 92 -15.53 40.20 34.20
C VAL A 92 -14.69 41.29 33.53
N TYR A 93 -13.58 40.90 32.88
CA TYR A 93 -12.58 41.86 32.45
C TYR A 93 -12.43 42.03 30.94
N SER A 94 -12.73 41.01 30.12
CA SER A 94 -12.59 41.10 28.67
C SER A 94 -13.71 41.94 28.06
N SER A 95 -13.37 42.69 27.02
CA SER A 95 -14.34 43.39 26.18
C SER A 95 -15.06 42.44 25.21
N GLU A 96 -14.49 41.25 24.96
CA GLU A 96 -15.07 40.19 24.13
C GLU A 96 -15.04 38.83 24.87
N PRO A 97 -15.85 38.65 25.93
CA PRO A 97 -15.78 37.47 26.81
C PRO A 97 -15.81 36.14 26.06
N GLY A 98 -16.67 36.01 25.04
CA GLY A 98 -16.77 34.80 24.22
C GLY A 98 -15.48 34.46 23.48
N LYS A 99 -14.75 35.45 22.94
CA LYS A 99 -13.47 35.21 22.26
C LYS A 99 -12.37 34.82 23.25
N CYS A 100 -12.34 35.46 24.42
CA CYS A 100 -11.43 35.10 25.51
C CYS A 100 -11.67 33.65 25.96
N LEU A 101 -12.94 33.28 26.24
CA LEU A 101 -13.31 31.92 26.64
C LEU A 101 -12.96 30.89 25.56
N ARG A 102 -13.19 31.19 24.28
CA ARG A 102 -12.80 30.31 23.17
C ARG A 102 -11.29 30.08 23.12
N GLN A 103 -10.47 31.13 23.27
CA GLN A 103 -9.02 31.00 23.29
C GLN A 103 -8.54 30.23 24.53
N LEU A 104 -9.17 30.44 25.68
CA LEU A 104 -8.92 29.68 26.89
C LEU A 104 -9.22 28.18 26.70
N ALA A 105 -10.38 27.85 26.11
CA ALA A 105 -10.76 26.48 25.77
C ALA A 105 -9.70 25.82 24.87
N LEU A 106 -9.29 26.52 23.81
CA LEU A 106 -8.27 26.06 22.88
C LEU A 106 -6.92 25.85 23.57
N ALA A 107 -6.45 26.78 24.39
CA ALA A 107 -5.14 26.65 25.02
C ALA A 107 -5.09 25.59 26.13
N THR A 108 -6.21 25.33 26.80
CA THR A 108 -6.30 24.38 27.93
C THR A 108 -6.89 23.02 27.57
N ASN A 109 -7.34 22.84 26.32
CA ASN A 109 -8.11 21.67 25.86
C ASN A 109 -9.43 21.44 26.64
N ALA A 110 -9.97 22.47 27.29
CA ALA A 110 -11.17 22.36 28.12
C ALA A 110 -12.46 22.62 27.30
N VAL A 111 -12.98 21.58 26.64
CA VAL A 111 -14.20 21.67 25.80
C VAL A 111 -15.40 22.28 26.52
N GLY A 112 -15.56 21.97 27.82
CA GLY A 112 -16.68 22.47 28.62
C GLY A 112 -16.75 24.01 28.72
N VAL A 113 -15.64 24.73 28.48
CA VAL A 113 -15.61 26.19 28.49
C VAL A 113 -16.46 26.78 27.36
N CYS A 114 -16.59 26.09 26.22
CA CYS A 114 -17.42 26.55 25.10
C CYS A 114 -18.91 26.65 25.48
N ALA A 115 -19.37 25.93 26.50
CA ALA A 115 -20.75 25.96 26.97
C ALA A 115 -21.11 27.26 27.72
N GLU A 116 -20.10 27.97 28.24
CA GLU A 116 -20.27 29.22 29.00
C GLU A 116 -20.37 30.45 28.09
N ILE A 117 -20.15 30.28 26.79
CA ILE A 117 -20.21 31.37 25.83
C ILE A 117 -21.69 31.65 25.51
N GLU A 118 -22.13 32.86 25.82
CA GLU A 118 -23.52 33.30 25.61
C GLU A 118 -23.87 33.42 24.12
N ASP A 119 -22.99 34.02 23.33
CA ASP A 119 -23.17 34.14 21.88
C ASP A 119 -23.10 32.76 21.22
N GLN A 120 -24.21 32.36 20.59
CA GLN A 120 -24.35 31.05 19.99
C GLN A 120 -23.36 30.82 18.85
N ASN A 121 -23.09 31.82 18.01
CA ASN A 121 -22.15 31.65 16.89
C ASN A 121 -20.74 31.46 17.42
N VAL A 122 -20.34 32.22 18.44
CA VAL A 122 -19.02 32.08 19.08
C VAL A 122 -18.89 30.76 19.85
N SER A 123 -19.98 30.29 20.49
CA SER A 123 -20.03 28.99 21.17
C SER A 123 -19.90 27.84 20.17
N ASP A 124 -20.66 27.87 19.07
CA ASP A 124 -20.56 26.88 18.00
C ASP A 124 -19.15 26.87 17.40
N ASP A 125 -18.60 28.03 17.03
CA ASP A 125 -17.22 28.19 16.53
C ASP A 125 -16.15 27.70 17.52
N CYS A 126 -16.41 27.81 18.83
CA CYS A 126 -15.55 27.24 19.86
C CYS A 126 -15.56 25.72 19.80
N TYR A 127 -16.73 25.09 19.75
CA TYR A 127 -16.83 23.64 19.61
C TYR A 127 -16.21 23.12 18.32
N LEU A 128 -16.40 23.81 17.19
CA LEU A 128 -15.80 23.45 15.91
C LEU A 128 -14.26 23.46 15.99
N ALA A 129 -13.68 24.53 16.53
CA ALA A 129 -12.24 24.67 16.67
C ALA A 129 -11.66 23.61 17.62
N MET A 130 -12.37 23.30 18.71
CA MET A 130 -12.01 22.24 19.65
C MET A 130 -12.09 20.85 19.03
N ALA A 131 -13.13 20.58 18.25
CA ALA A 131 -13.32 19.32 17.55
C ALA A 131 -12.15 19.06 16.57
N ALA A 132 -11.80 20.07 15.76
CA ALA A 132 -10.65 20.02 14.87
C ALA A 132 -9.33 19.81 15.63
N LYS A 133 -9.09 20.61 16.68
CA LYS A 133 -7.85 20.52 17.47
C LYS A 133 -7.66 19.15 18.12
N LEU A 134 -8.73 18.57 18.65
CA LEU A 134 -8.71 17.28 19.35
C LEU A 134 -8.91 16.09 18.41
N SER A 135 -9.23 16.33 17.14
CA SER A 135 -9.66 15.30 16.19
C SER A 135 -10.81 14.43 16.73
N ASN A 136 -11.72 15.03 17.51
CA ASN A 136 -12.78 14.32 18.21
C ASN A 136 -14.17 14.69 17.65
N PRO A 137 -14.81 13.81 16.86
CA PRO A 137 -16.09 14.08 16.21
C PRO A 137 -17.26 14.26 17.19
N THR A 138 -17.19 13.71 18.40
CA THR A 138 -18.27 13.92 19.39
C THR A 138 -18.36 15.38 19.83
N THR A 139 -17.28 16.13 19.72
CA THR A 139 -17.25 17.57 20.04
C THR A 139 -18.09 18.38 19.06
N CYS A 140 -18.14 17.99 17.78
CA CYS A 140 -19.00 18.63 16.79
C CYS A 140 -20.48 18.56 17.18
N LEU A 141 -20.90 17.48 17.84
CA LEU A 141 -22.30 17.26 18.23
C LEU A 141 -22.78 18.26 19.29
N LEU A 142 -21.86 18.91 20.01
CA LEU A 142 -22.14 19.89 21.07
C LEU A 142 -22.51 21.28 20.54
N ALA A 143 -22.17 21.60 19.29
CA ALA A 143 -22.67 22.82 18.64
C ALA A 143 -24.21 22.81 18.58
N ARG A 144 -24.86 23.96 18.39
CA ARG A 144 -26.32 24.05 18.27
C ARG A 144 -26.77 24.04 16.82
N SER A 145 -26.07 24.76 15.93
CA SER A 145 -26.40 24.84 14.51
C SER A 145 -26.25 23.50 13.79
N PRO A 146 -27.33 22.89 13.25
CA PRO A 146 -27.25 21.61 12.54
C PRO A 146 -26.33 21.64 11.32
N ALA A 147 -26.29 22.77 10.60
CA ALA A 147 -25.41 22.95 9.44
C ALA A 147 -23.94 22.91 9.86
N LEU A 148 -23.57 23.65 10.91
CA LEU A 148 -22.20 23.66 11.42
C LEU A 148 -21.79 22.30 11.98
N LYS A 149 -22.70 21.56 12.65
CA LYS A 149 -22.44 20.18 13.07
C LYS A 149 -22.08 19.28 11.88
N ALA A 150 -22.87 19.37 10.80
CA ALA A 150 -22.68 18.55 9.61
C ALA A 150 -21.32 18.85 8.93
N ASP A 151 -21.00 20.13 8.77
CA ASP A 151 -19.74 20.57 8.18
C ASP A 151 -18.52 20.16 9.03
N CYS A 152 -18.63 20.28 10.35
CA CYS A 152 -17.61 19.84 11.30
C CYS A 152 -17.30 18.35 11.18
N LEU A 153 -18.36 17.52 11.20
CA LEU A 153 -18.26 16.08 11.10
C LEU A 153 -17.68 15.67 9.74
N TYR A 154 -18.10 16.34 8.66
CA TYR A 154 -17.55 16.13 7.32
C TYR A 154 -16.05 16.41 7.28
N ILE A 155 -15.61 17.57 7.76
CA ILE A 155 -14.18 17.95 7.77
C ILE A 155 -13.36 16.96 8.60
N LEU A 156 -13.84 16.58 9.79
CA LEU A 156 -13.15 15.61 10.63
C LEU A 156 -13.11 14.23 10.01
N ALA A 157 -14.19 13.77 9.37
CA ALA A 157 -14.22 12.49 8.67
C ALA A 157 -13.13 12.45 7.58
N GLN A 158 -12.99 13.53 6.82
CA GLN A 158 -11.96 13.67 5.79
C GLN A 158 -10.54 13.73 6.37
N GLN A 159 -10.33 14.41 7.50
CA GLN A 159 -9.01 14.53 8.12
C GLN A 159 -8.56 13.23 8.80
N THR A 160 -9.50 12.54 9.47
CA THR A 160 -9.23 11.33 10.25
C THR A 160 -9.43 10.04 9.45
N ASN A 161 -9.90 10.15 8.20
CA ASN A 161 -10.25 9.00 7.35
C ASN A 161 -11.24 8.03 8.04
N SER A 162 -12.20 8.58 8.79
CA SER A 162 -13.12 7.81 9.64
C SER A 162 -14.56 7.88 9.11
N PRO A 163 -15.03 6.86 8.36
CA PRO A 163 -16.41 6.80 7.88
C PRO A 163 -17.48 6.93 8.97
N GLN A 164 -17.16 6.50 10.20
CA GLN A 164 -18.04 6.61 11.37
C GLN A 164 -18.35 8.06 11.76
N ALA A 165 -17.52 9.03 11.37
CA ALA A 165 -17.83 10.44 11.59
C ALA A 165 -18.95 10.91 10.63
N CYS A 166 -19.01 10.36 9.42
CA CYS A 166 -20.07 10.67 8.45
C CYS A 166 -21.43 10.10 8.89
N THR A 167 -21.47 8.96 9.58
CA THR A 167 -22.74 8.34 10.00
C THR A 167 -23.51 9.17 11.02
N ASN A 168 -22.83 10.10 11.71
CA ASN A 168 -23.44 11.03 12.66
C ASN A 168 -23.98 12.32 12.01
N ILE A 169 -23.86 12.47 10.69
CA ILE A 169 -24.38 13.62 9.95
C ILE A 169 -25.87 13.40 9.67
N PHE A 170 -26.72 14.25 10.26
CA PHE A 170 -28.18 14.16 10.11
C PHE A 170 -28.71 14.70 8.76
N VAL A 171 -27.92 15.48 8.04
CA VAL A 171 -28.30 16.02 6.73
C VAL A 171 -27.93 15.00 5.65
N ASP A 172 -28.91 14.33 5.07
CA ASP A 172 -28.71 13.20 4.15
C ASP A 172 -27.77 13.52 2.98
N ALA A 173 -27.93 14.68 2.34
CA ALA A 173 -27.07 15.09 1.23
C ALA A 173 -25.59 15.21 1.65
N THR A 174 -25.33 15.79 2.83
CA THR A 174 -23.97 15.95 3.38
C THR A 174 -23.41 14.60 3.85
N ARG A 175 -24.24 13.75 4.46
CA ARG A 175 -23.88 12.39 4.87
C ARG A 175 -23.46 11.53 3.68
N TYR A 176 -24.25 11.56 2.60
CA TYR A 176 -23.95 10.88 1.34
C TYR A 176 -22.61 11.34 0.78
N LYS A 177 -22.45 12.66 0.58
CA LYS A 177 -21.22 13.23 0.04
C LYS A 177 -19.99 12.85 0.87
N CYS A 178 -20.11 12.90 2.21
CA CYS A 178 -19.06 12.51 3.13
C CYS A 178 -18.58 11.07 2.90
N LEU A 179 -19.53 10.12 2.84
CA LEU A 179 -19.23 8.71 2.65
C LEU A 179 -18.69 8.41 1.25
N PHE A 180 -19.24 9.06 0.21
CA PHE A 180 -18.77 8.94 -1.16
C PHE A 180 -17.32 9.46 -1.31
N ASP A 181 -17.02 10.65 -0.82
CA ASP A 181 -15.67 11.22 -0.91
C ASP A 181 -14.65 10.35 -0.16
N LEU A 182 -15.03 9.78 0.99
CA LEU A 182 -14.19 8.82 1.72
C LEU A 182 -14.02 7.48 1.02
N SER A 183 -15.07 6.94 0.38
CA SER A 183 -14.98 5.66 -0.32
C SER A 183 -13.98 5.73 -1.48
N LEU A 184 -13.96 6.85 -2.21
CA LEU A 184 -12.99 7.14 -3.26
C LEU A 184 -11.60 7.36 -2.69
N LYS A 185 -11.47 8.22 -1.66
CA LYS A 185 -10.18 8.56 -1.05
C LYS A 185 -9.47 7.34 -0.45
N LEU A 186 -10.22 6.46 0.21
CA LEU A 186 -9.68 5.26 0.85
C LEU A 186 -9.64 4.06 -0.09
N ALA A 187 -10.28 4.18 -1.26
CA ALA A 187 -10.54 3.08 -2.16
C ALA A 187 -11.13 1.86 -1.41
N ASN A 188 -12.02 2.11 -0.43
CA ASN A 188 -12.54 1.07 0.46
C ASN A 188 -14.01 0.75 0.14
N PRO A 189 -14.30 -0.44 -0.42
CA PRO A 189 -15.67 -0.83 -0.80
C PRO A 189 -16.62 -0.95 0.40
N GLU A 190 -16.11 -1.17 1.61
CA GLU A 190 -16.95 -1.27 2.81
C GLU A 190 -17.66 0.05 3.14
N VAL A 191 -17.12 1.20 2.68
CA VAL A 191 -17.73 2.51 2.89
C VAL A 191 -19.01 2.65 2.06
N CYS A 192 -19.07 2.08 0.85
CA CYS A 192 -20.27 2.10 0.01
C CYS A 192 -21.44 1.32 0.63
N LYS A 193 -21.16 0.31 1.47
CA LYS A 193 -22.19 -0.46 2.17
C LYS A 193 -22.87 0.32 3.30
N ALA A 194 -22.25 1.41 3.77
CA ALA A 194 -22.83 2.27 4.80
C ALA A 194 -23.90 3.24 4.25
N LEU A 195 -24.14 3.23 2.93
CA LEU A 195 -25.16 4.03 2.27
C LEU A 195 -26.51 3.28 2.27
N GLU A 196 -27.58 3.97 2.64
CA GLU A 196 -28.93 3.38 2.81
C GLU A 196 -29.79 3.49 1.54
N ALA A 197 -29.53 4.49 0.68
CA ALA A 197 -30.28 4.72 -0.55
C ALA A 197 -29.64 3.98 -1.74
N THR A 198 -30.43 3.20 -2.48
CA THR A 198 -29.97 2.35 -3.59
C THR A 198 -29.21 3.13 -4.67
N TYR A 199 -29.73 4.27 -5.11
CA TYR A 199 -29.07 5.11 -6.12
C TYR A 199 -27.70 5.63 -5.66
N SER A 200 -27.58 5.97 -4.38
CA SER A 200 -26.33 6.43 -3.76
C SER A 200 -25.29 5.31 -3.64
N VAL A 201 -25.73 4.06 -3.45
CA VAL A 201 -24.85 2.89 -3.40
C VAL A 201 -24.25 2.62 -4.79
N ASP A 202 -25.08 2.69 -5.83
CA ASP A 202 -24.68 2.44 -7.22
C ASP A 202 -23.67 3.49 -7.73
N ASP A 203 -23.88 4.78 -7.43
CA ASP A 203 -22.91 5.85 -7.72
C ASP A 203 -21.57 5.60 -7.02
N CYS A 204 -21.61 5.15 -5.76
CA CYS A 204 -20.41 4.82 -4.99
C CYS A 204 -19.62 3.67 -5.62
N TRP A 205 -20.29 2.59 -6.02
CA TRP A 205 -19.66 1.45 -6.70
C TRP A 205 -19.08 1.85 -8.04
N LYS A 206 -19.80 2.65 -8.84
CA LYS A 206 -19.30 3.18 -10.11
C LYS A 206 -18.04 4.01 -9.90
N GLY A 207 -18.06 4.95 -8.96
CA GLY A 207 -16.89 5.79 -8.65
C GLY A 207 -15.68 4.96 -8.21
N LEU A 208 -15.90 3.94 -7.37
CA LEU A 208 -14.84 3.03 -6.93
C LEU A 208 -14.26 2.21 -8.08
N ALA A 209 -15.13 1.68 -8.95
CA ALA A 209 -14.75 0.92 -10.13
C ALA A 209 -13.84 1.76 -11.06
N LEU A 210 -14.21 3.01 -11.30
CA LEU A 210 -13.42 3.95 -12.11
C LEU A 210 -12.09 4.33 -11.44
N ALA A 211 -12.11 4.63 -10.14
CA ALA A 211 -10.92 5.01 -9.40
C ALA A 211 -9.88 3.88 -9.32
N LYS A 212 -10.35 2.63 -9.19
CA LYS A 212 -9.49 1.43 -9.12
C LYS A 212 -9.20 0.79 -10.48
N LYS A 213 -9.93 1.16 -11.53
CA LYS A 213 -10.01 0.39 -12.78
C LYS A 213 -10.41 -1.07 -12.54
N ASP A 214 -11.33 -1.27 -11.60
CA ASP A 214 -11.80 -2.59 -11.16
C ASP A 214 -13.22 -2.84 -11.69
N SER A 215 -13.33 -3.58 -12.80
CA SER A 215 -14.62 -3.87 -13.43
C SER A 215 -15.53 -4.73 -12.54
N LEU A 216 -14.98 -5.53 -11.61
CA LEU A 216 -15.78 -6.35 -10.71
C LEU A 216 -16.58 -5.50 -9.71
N ALA A 217 -16.16 -4.26 -9.45
CA ALA A 217 -16.94 -3.33 -8.66
C ALA A 217 -18.21 -2.86 -9.39
N CYS A 218 -18.23 -2.84 -10.72
CA CYS A 218 -19.44 -2.54 -11.50
C CYS A 218 -20.54 -3.60 -11.30
N ASP A 219 -20.18 -4.86 -11.06
CA ASP A 219 -21.16 -5.94 -10.83
C ASP A 219 -21.98 -5.79 -9.54
N ARG A 220 -21.56 -4.88 -8.65
CA ARG A 220 -22.29 -4.53 -7.42
C ARG A 220 -23.36 -3.47 -7.65
N ILE A 221 -23.40 -2.86 -8.82
CA ILE A 221 -24.40 -1.86 -9.20
C ILE A 221 -25.72 -2.57 -9.50
N SER A 222 -26.77 -2.15 -8.78
CA SER A 222 -28.09 -2.77 -8.88
C SER A 222 -28.79 -2.42 -10.19
N GLU A 223 -28.71 -1.15 -10.62
CA GLU A 223 -29.32 -0.68 -11.85
C GLU A 223 -28.52 -1.17 -13.09
N GLU A 224 -29.21 -1.83 -14.02
CA GLU A 224 -28.62 -2.47 -15.20
C GLU A 224 -27.95 -1.51 -16.19
N THR A 225 -28.64 -0.44 -16.59
CA THR A 225 -28.09 0.60 -17.46
C THR A 225 -26.87 1.29 -16.87
N MET A 226 -26.86 1.50 -15.54
CA MET A 226 -25.73 2.12 -14.85
C MET A 226 -24.55 1.16 -14.69
N ARG A 227 -24.82 -0.12 -14.45
CA ARG A 227 -23.82 -1.19 -14.44
C ARG A 227 -23.14 -1.32 -15.79
N ASP A 228 -23.91 -1.32 -16.87
CA ASP A 228 -23.38 -1.39 -18.23
C ASP A 228 -22.55 -0.15 -18.57
N ALA A 229 -23.00 1.05 -18.18
CA ALA A 229 -22.24 2.29 -18.33
C ALA A 229 -20.94 2.26 -17.51
N CYS A 230 -20.95 1.71 -16.29
CA CYS A 230 -19.76 1.51 -15.47
C CYS A 230 -18.75 0.60 -16.17
N HIS A 231 -19.20 -0.56 -16.65
CA HIS A 231 -18.33 -1.50 -17.39
C HIS A 231 -17.76 -0.87 -18.66
N TYR A 232 -18.56 -0.08 -19.38
CA TYR A 232 -18.09 0.69 -20.54
C TYR A 232 -17.02 1.71 -20.16
N GLU A 233 -17.25 2.53 -19.12
CA GLU A 233 -16.34 3.58 -18.69
C GLU A 233 -15.05 3.03 -18.07
N VAL A 234 -15.11 1.94 -17.30
CA VAL A 234 -13.93 1.23 -16.77
C VAL A 234 -13.16 0.55 -17.90
N GLY A 235 -13.86 -0.09 -18.84
CA GLY A 235 -13.29 -0.75 -20.01
C GLY A 235 -12.65 0.20 -21.03
N ALA A 236 -13.11 1.46 -21.08
CA ALA A 236 -12.55 2.51 -21.92
C ALA A 236 -11.15 3.01 -21.45
N VAL A 237 -10.62 2.48 -20.33
CA VAL A 237 -9.34 2.94 -19.74
C VAL A 237 -8.16 1.97 -19.99
N SER A 238 -8.30 0.99 -20.88
CA SER A 238 -7.16 0.19 -21.37
C SER A 238 -7.05 0.31 -22.89
N GLY A 239 -5.91 0.77 -23.40
CA GLY A 239 -5.63 0.80 -24.84
C GLY A 239 -5.65 -0.60 -25.46
N GLU A 240 -5.45 -1.63 -24.64
CA GLU A 240 -5.46 -3.05 -25.02
C GLU A 240 -6.88 -3.55 -25.34
N THR A 241 -7.91 -3.07 -24.62
CA THR A 241 -9.33 -3.42 -24.88
C THR A 241 -9.82 -2.84 -26.21
N ILE A 242 -9.41 -1.61 -26.54
CA ILE A 242 -9.75 -0.97 -27.82
C ILE A 242 -9.05 -1.70 -28.98
N ALA A 243 -7.79 -2.08 -28.80
CA ALA A 243 -7.06 -2.87 -29.78
C ALA A 243 -7.73 -4.24 -30.04
N LEU A 244 -8.08 -4.98 -28.98
CA LEU A 244 -8.80 -6.24 -29.10
C LEU A 244 -10.14 -6.06 -29.84
N LYS A 245 -10.93 -5.05 -29.47
CA LYS A 245 -12.22 -4.79 -30.11
C LYS A 245 -12.07 -4.54 -31.61
N ASN A 246 -11.06 -3.77 -32.01
CA ASN A 246 -10.78 -3.52 -33.43
C ASN A 246 -10.37 -4.82 -34.15
N ASP A 247 -9.53 -5.63 -33.52
CA ASP A 247 -9.07 -6.91 -34.07
C ASP A 247 -10.19 -7.93 -34.24
N LEU A 248 -11.10 -8.04 -33.27
CA LEU A 248 -12.28 -8.92 -33.36
C LEU A 248 -13.31 -8.39 -34.38
N ALA A 249 -13.46 -7.06 -34.50
CA ALA A 249 -14.33 -6.46 -35.50
C ALA A 249 -13.84 -6.76 -36.94
N LEU A 250 -12.52 -6.78 -37.15
CA LEU A 250 -11.92 -7.19 -38.44
C LEU A 250 -12.22 -8.65 -38.78
N LEU A 251 -12.25 -9.54 -37.80
CA LEU A 251 -12.61 -10.95 -38.01
C LEU A 251 -14.10 -11.11 -38.33
N CYS A 252 -14.99 -10.43 -37.60
CA CYS A 252 -16.43 -10.43 -37.92
C CYS A 252 -16.72 -9.93 -39.34
N ALA A 253 -15.94 -8.97 -39.85
CA ALA A 253 -16.12 -8.42 -41.19
C ALA A 253 -15.74 -9.39 -42.33
N LYS A 254 -15.01 -10.46 -42.02
CA LYS A 254 -14.61 -11.49 -42.99
C LYS A 254 -15.65 -12.61 -43.19
N LEU A 255 -16.70 -12.64 -42.37
CA LEU A 255 -17.75 -13.66 -42.48
C LEU A 255 -18.48 -13.55 -43.83
N PRO A 256 -18.73 -14.68 -44.52
CA PRO A 256 -19.26 -14.68 -45.88
C PRO A 256 -20.72 -14.25 -45.97
N GLU A 257 -21.52 -14.50 -44.92
CA GLU A 257 -22.93 -14.15 -44.87
C GLU A 257 -23.16 -12.84 -44.11
N LYS A 258 -23.88 -11.89 -44.73
CA LYS A 258 -24.14 -10.56 -44.13
C LYS A 258 -24.89 -10.63 -42.78
N SER A 259 -25.77 -11.62 -42.63
CA SER A 259 -26.51 -11.88 -41.39
C SER A 259 -25.59 -12.33 -40.25
N GLN A 260 -24.63 -13.22 -40.54
CA GLN A 260 -23.63 -13.71 -39.59
C GLN A 260 -22.65 -12.60 -39.20
N ALA A 261 -22.18 -11.81 -40.16
CA ALA A 261 -21.34 -10.65 -39.89
C ALA A 261 -22.04 -9.63 -38.97
N ALA A 262 -23.32 -9.35 -39.21
CA ALA A 262 -24.11 -8.45 -38.38
C ALA A 262 -24.35 -9.00 -36.96
N ALA A 263 -24.62 -10.30 -36.83
CA ALA A 263 -24.77 -10.97 -35.53
C ALA A 263 -23.46 -10.95 -34.73
N CYS A 264 -22.33 -11.26 -35.37
CA CYS A 264 -20.98 -11.19 -34.77
C CYS A 264 -20.66 -9.78 -34.26
N GLN A 265 -20.91 -8.76 -35.08
CA GLN A 265 -20.72 -7.36 -34.70
C GLN A 265 -21.64 -6.94 -33.54
N SER A 266 -22.88 -7.45 -33.49
CA SER A 266 -23.83 -7.16 -32.41
C SER A 266 -23.41 -7.78 -31.07
N ARG A 267 -22.83 -9.00 -31.07
CA ARG A 267 -22.27 -9.59 -29.85
C ARG A 267 -21.03 -8.84 -29.36
N LEU A 268 -20.17 -8.40 -30.29
CA LEU A 268 -18.99 -7.59 -30.00
C LEU A 268 -19.35 -6.20 -29.44
N SER A 269 -20.40 -5.56 -29.98
CA SER A 269 -20.86 -4.25 -29.50
C SER A 269 -21.56 -4.32 -28.14
N ALA A 270 -22.22 -5.44 -27.84
CA ALA A 270 -22.80 -5.76 -26.54
C ALA A 270 -21.79 -6.33 -25.51
N TYR A 271 -20.50 -6.46 -25.88
CA TYR A 271 -19.44 -7.08 -25.07
C TYR A 271 -19.79 -8.49 -24.52
N GLN A 272 -20.69 -9.21 -25.20
CA GLN A 272 -21.04 -10.59 -24.89
C GLN A 272 -20.01 -11.54 -25.52
N ILE A 273 -18.74 -11.38 -25.14
CA ILE A 273 -17.62 -12.13 -25.70
C ILE A 273 -17.43 -13.39 -24.85
N SER A 274 -17.98 -14.52 -25.32
CA SER A 274 -17.80 -15.86 -24.74
C SER A 274 -17.03 -16.77 -25.71
N ALA A 275 -16.83 -18.04 -25.33
CA ALA A 275 -16.37 -19.11 -26.22
C ALA A 275 -17.16 -19.16 -27.55
N ASP A 276 -18.47 -18.90 -27.48
CA ASP A 276 -19.39 -18.90 -28.62
C ASP A 276 -19.20 -17.70 -29.56
N PHE A 277 -18.35 -16.74 -29.21
CA PHE A 277 -18.05 -15.62 -30.11
C PHE A 277 -17.34 -16.10 -31.37
N CYS A 278 -16.39 -17.03 -31.24
CA CYS A 278 -15.63 -17.55 -32.36
C CYS A 278 -16.31 -18.75 -33.05
N SER A 279 -17.45 -19.24 -32.53
CA SER A 279 -18.11 -20.44 -33.05
C SER A 279 -18.57 -20.30 -34.50
N ASP A 280 -18.98 -19.08 -34.87
CA ASP A 280 -19.59 -18.74 -36.15
C ASP A 280 -18.56 -18.52 -37.27
N ILE A 281 -17.25 -18.61 -36.96
CA ILE A 281 -16.16 -18.52 -37.94
C ILE A 281 -15.90 -19.91 -38.54
N ASP A 282 -16.32 -20.10 -39.79
CA ASP A 282 -16.17 -21.37 -40.51
C ASP A 282 -14.71 -21.73 -40.79
N SER A 283 -13.91 -20.71 -41.15
CA SER A 283 -12.50 -20.83 -41.49
C SER A 283 -11.68 -21.25 -40.27
N GLN A 284 -11.11 -22.45 -40.32
CA GLN A 284 -10.35 -23.02 -39.20
C GLN A 284 -9.17 -22.14 -38.76
N PRO A 285 -8.32 -21.57 -39.66
CA PRO A 285 -7.23 -20.68 -39.24
C PRO A 285 -7.73 -19.40 -38.57
N GLU A 286 -8.81 -18.79 -39.10
CA GLU A 286 -9.35 -17.54 -38.57
C GLU A 286 -10.08 -17.75 -37.24
N ARG A 287 -10.70 -18.92 -37.06
CA ARG A 287 -11.29 -19.32 -35.78
C ARG A 287 -10.22 -19.52 -34.70
N VAL A 288 -9.09 -20.15 -35.04
CA VAL A 288 -7.95 -20.27 -34.12
C VAL A 288 -7.39 -18.90 -33.79
N GLU A 289 -7.21 -18.01 -34.77
CA GLU A 289 -6.77 -16.63 -34.55
C GLU A 289 -7.74 -15.86 -33.62
N CYS A 290 -9.05 -16.06 -33.80
CA CYS A 290 -10.08 -15.49 -32.93
C CYS A 290 -9.91 -15.98 -31.48
N LEU A 291 -9.81 -17.30 -31.28
CA LEU A 291 -9.64 -17.89 -29.97
C LEU A 291 -8.34 -17.45 -29.29
N ASP A 292 -7.24 -17.36 -30.04
CA ASP A 292 -5.96 -16.87 -29.53
C ASP A 292 -6.05 -15.42 -29.04
N LYS A 293 -6.74 -14.55 -29.79
CA LYS A 293 -6.99 -13.16 -29.41
C LYS A 293 -7.85 -13.06 -28.15
N LEU A 294 -8.91 -13.86 -28.05
CA LEU A 294 -9.74 -13.92 -26.85
C LEU A 294 -8.96 -14.41 -25.64
N ASN A 295 -8.22 -15.50 -25.80
CA ASN A 295 -7.48 -16.10 -24.71
C ASN A 295 -6.28 -15.25 -24.27
N ALA A 296 -5.63 -14.52 -25.18
CA ALA A 296 -4.60 -13.54 -24.81
C ALA A 296 -5.14 -12.42 -23.92
N PHE A 297 -6.43 -12.08 -24.06
CA PHE A 297 -7.08 -11.02 -23.29
C PHE A 297 -7.73 -11.51 -21.99
N PHE A 298 -8.51 -12.59 -22.04
CA PHE A 298 -9.23 -13.12 -20.87
C PHE A 298 -8.41 -14.14 -20.07
N VAL A 299 -7.42 -14.77 -20.71
CA VAL A 299 -6.56 -15.80 -20.13
C VAL A 299 -7.41 -16.90 -19.46
N ASP A 300 -8.40 -17.42 -20.18
CA ASP A 300 -9.41 -18.32 -19.62
C ASP A 300 -9.27 -19.74 -20.16
N ALA A 301 -9.00 -20.68 -19.25
CA ALA A 301 -8.85 -22.10 -19.57
C ALA A 301 -10.15 -22.72 -20.09
N SER A 302 -11.32 -22.11 -19.80
CA SER A 302 -12.61 -22.56 -20.32
C SER A 302 -12.71 -22.47 -21.85
N LEU A 303 -11.88 -21.64 -22.49
CA LEU A 303 -11.83 -21.46 -23.94
C LEU A 303 -10.99 -22.54 -24.64
N CYS A 304 -10.07 -23.20 -23.93
CA CYS A 304 -9.14 -24.15 -24.55
C CYS A 304 -9.81 -25.38 -25.19
N PRO A 305 -10.90 -25.96 -24.65
CA PRO A 305 -11.64 -27.05 -25.30
C PRO A 305 -12.22 -26.70 -26.69
N GLU A 306 -12.36 -25.41 -27.04
CA GLU A 306 -12.90 -24.99 -28.33
C GLU A 306 -11.90 -25.11 -29.49
N TYR A 307 -10.62 -25.36 -29.20
CA TYR A 307 -9.61 -25.58 -30.21
C TYR A 307 -9.78 -26.95 -30.88
N ARG A 308 -9.83 -26.96 -32.22
CA ARG A 308 -10.11 -28.20 -32.99
C ARG A 308 -9.01 -29.26 -32.94
N THR A 309 -7.76 -28.87 -32.68
CA THR A 309 -6.63 -29.80 -32.65
C THR A 309 -6.12 -29.96 -31.23
N ARG A 310 -5.75 -31.19 -30.87
CA ARG A 310 -5.15 -31.49 -29.57
C ARG A 310 -3.91 -30.63 -29.32
N ASP A 311 -3.08 -30.43 -30.34
CA ASP A 311 -1.87 -29.64 -30.21
C ASP A 311 -2.13 -28.16 -29.87
N ALA A 312 -3.16 -27.55 -30.47
CA ALA A 312 -3.52 -26.16 -30.18
C ALA A 312 -4.23 -26.02 -28.83
N MET A 313 -5.05 -27.01 -28.46
CA MET A 313 -5.66 -27.09 -27.14
C MET A 313 -4.61 -27.21 -26.02
N ASP A 314 -3.62 -28.09 -26.18
CA ASP A 314 -2.49 -28.22 -25.23
C ASP A 314 -1.72 -26.91 -25.09
N ALA A 315 -1.44 -26.24 -26.22
CA ALA A 315 -0.75 -24.95 -26.23
C ALA A 315 -1.57 -23.85 -25.53
N CYS A 316 -2.91 -23.86 -25.68
CA CYS A 316 -3.81 -22.97 -24.97
C CYS A 316 -3.73 -23.17 -23.45
N PHE A 317 -3.82 -24.42 -22.97
CA PHE A 317 -3.71 -24.73 -21.55
C PHE A 317 -2.35 -24.32 -20.99
N GLU A 318 -1.26 -24.58 -21.71
CA GLU A 318 0.08 -24.13 -21.32
C GLU A 318 0.15 -22.60 -21.19
N PHE A 319 -0.35 -21.86 -22.18
CA PHE A 319 -0.38 -20.40 -22.14
C PHE A 319 -1.15 -19.87 -20.91
N VAL A 320 -2.37 -20.37 -20.69
CA VAL A 320 -3.21 -19.96 -19.56
C VAL A 320 -2.55 -20.30 -18.23
N ALA A 321 -1.99 -21.51 -18.10
CA ALA A 321 -1.31 -21.96 -16.90
C ALA A 321 -0.14 -21.04 -16.53
N LEU A 322 0.68 -20.67 -17.51
CA LEU A 322 1.81 -19.78 -17.29
C LEU A 322 1.35 -18.38 -16.92
N GLN A 323 0.35 -17.81 -17.60
CA GLN A 323 -0.13 -16.46 -17.29
C GLN A 323 -0.81 -16.37 -15.92
N LYS A 324 -1.68 -17.34 -15.59
CA LYS A 324 -2.39 -17.41 -14.30
C LYS A 324 -1.58 -18.04 -13.17
N SER A 325 -0.36 -18.50 -13.44
CA SER A 325 0.49 -19.17 -12.44
C SER A 325 -0.22 -20.39 -11.81
N SER A 326 -0.81 -21.23 -12.67
CA SER A 326 -1.73 -22.31 -12.28
C SER A 326 -1.20 -23.70 -12.67
N LEU A 327 -0.70 -24.43 -11.67
CA LEU A 327 -0.24 -25.82 -11.83
C LEU A 327 -1.36 -26.74 -12.30
N GLU A 328 -2.57 -26.59 -11.74
CA GLU A 328 -3.72 -27.43 -12.09
C GLU A 328 -4.13 -27.24 -13.56
N THR A 329 -3.89 -26.06 -14.14
CA THR A 329 -4.12 -25.84 -15.57
C THR A 329 -3.08 -26.55 -16.44
N CYS A 330 -1.80 -26.62 -16.01
CA CYS A 330 -0.81 -27.45 -16.72
C CYS A 330 -1.24 -28.93 -16.76
N LYS A 331 -1.84 -29.45 -15.68
CA LYS A 331 -2.34 -30.83 -15.60
C LYS A 331 -3.53 -31.13 -16.52
N LEU A 332 -4.12 -30.11 -17.16
CA LEU A 332 -5.15 -30.28 -18.19
C LEU A 332 -4.56 -30.53 -19.59
N VAL A 333 -3.25 -30.33 -19.77
CA VAL A 333 -2.55 -30.66 -21.02
C VAL A 333 -2.57 -32.18 -21.21
N VAL A 334 -3.01 -32.63 -22.39
CA VAL A 334 -3.23 -34.07 -22.65
C VAL A 334 -1.95 -34.78 -23.05
N ASP A 335 -1.06 -34.09 -23.78
CA ASP A 335 0.23 -34.64 -24.20
C ASP A 335 1.24 -34.58 -23.04
N ILE A 336 1.64 -35.74 -22.52
CA ILE A 336 2.50 -35.87 -21.32
C ILE A 336 3.82 -35.08 -21.44
N PRO A 337 4.59 -35.17 -22.56
CA PRO A 337 5.78 -34.33 -22.72
C PRO A 337 5.50 -32.82 -22.62
N LYS A 338 4.38 -32.34 -23.17
CA LYS A 338 4.00 -30.92 -23.07
C LYS A 338 3.51 -30.55 -21.67
N GLU A 339 2.79 -31.45 -20.99
CA GLU A 339 2.39 -31.27 -19.58
C GLU A 339 3.65 -31.04 -18.71
N LEU A 340 4.62 -31.94 -18.81
CA LEU A 340 5.89 -31.83 -18.06
C LEU A 340 6.65 -30.55 -18.41
N SER A 341 6.66 -30.16 -19.70
CA SER A 341 7.23 -28.89 -20.16
C SER A 341 6.49 -27.68 -19.58
N CYS A 342 5.16 -27.70 -19.48
CA CYS A 342 4.36 -26.64 -18.88
C CYS A 342 4.72 -26.47 -17.40
N ILE A 343 4.73 -27.58 -16.64
CA ILE A 343 5.08 -27.59 -15.21
C ILE A 343 6.50 -27.06 -14.99
N TYR A 344 7.45 -27.50 -15.83
CA TYR A 344 8.83 -27.00 -15.83
C TYR A 344 8.88 -25.48 -16.02
N LYS A 345 8.24 -24.95 -17.07
CA LYS A 345 8.23 -23.52 -17.38
C LYS A 345 7.58 -22.71 -16.25
N LEU A 346 6.52 -23.25 -15.65
CA LEU A 346 5.85 -22.64 -14.50
C LEU A 346 6.78 -22.58 -13.28
N ALA A 347 7.45 -23.68 -12.95
CA ALA A 347 8.42 -23.76 -11.85
C ALA A 347 9.54 -22.74 -12.01
N VAL A 348 10.10 -22.62 -13.22
CA VAL A 348 11.16 -21.66 -13.59
C VAL A 348 10.65 -20.22 -13.50
N LYS A 349 9.48 -19.93 -14.08
CA LYS A 349 8.85 -18.59 -14.03
C LYS A 349 8.63 -18.11 -12.60
N GLU A 350 8.08 -18.97 -11.74
CA GLU A 350 7.81 -18.66 -10.34
C GLU A 350 9.03 -18.78 -9.44
N LYS A 351 10.10 -19.42 -9.92
CA LYS A 351 11.27 -19.82 -9.13
C LYS A 351 10.86 -20.70 -7.94
N ASN A 352 9.84 -21.53 -8.13
CA ASN A 352 9.23 -22.32 -7.09
C ASN A 352 9.60 -23.81 -7.26
N PRO A 353 10.50 -24.35 -6.40
CA PRO A 353 11.00 -25.71 -6.56
C PRO A 353 9.93 -26.78 -6.30
N LYS A 354 8.82 -26.43 -5.63
CA LYS A 354 7.73 -27.39 -5.38
C LYS A 354 7.09 -27.88 -6.67
N HIS A 355 6.98 -27.02 -7.69
CA HIS A 355 6.43 -27.42 -8.99
C HIS A 355 7.32 -28.44 -9.70
N CYS A 356 8.65 -28.38 -9.52
CA CYS A 356 9.55 -29.40 -10.05
C CYS A 356 9.26 -30.80 -9.46
N ALA A 357 8.68 -30.90 -8.26
CA ALA A 357 8.33 -32.20 -7.67
C ALA A 357 7.24 -32.95 -8.44
N GLU A 358 6.37 -32.21 -9.14
CA GLU A 358 5.28 -32.76 -9.94
C GLU A 358 5.74 -33.32 -11.28
N THR A 359 6.98 -33.00 -11.70
CA THR A 359 7.57 -33.62 -12.89
C THR A 359 8.10 -35.02 -12.55
N HIS A 360 7.78 -36.01 -13.39
CA HIS A 360 8.28 -37.37 -13.22
C HIS A 360 9.65 -37.55 -13.88
N VAL A 361 10.50 -38.39 -13.26
CA VAL A 361 11.75 -38.82 -13.89
C VAL A 361 11.37 -39.89 -14.91
N THR A 362 11.56 -39.57 -16.19
CA THR A 362 11.39 -40.53 -17.29
C THR A 362 12.75 -40.80 -17.90
N ASP A 363 12.98 -42.03 -18.39
CA ASP A 363 14.30 -42.46 -18.89
C ASP A 363 14.80 -41.62 -20.08
N SER A 364 13.90 -40.93 -20.80
CA SER A 364 14.26 -40.14 -22.00
C SER A 364 14.31 -38.63 -21.80
N PHE A 365 13.68 -38.08 -20.76
CA PHE A 365 13.66 -36.64 -20.49
C PHE A 365 13.81 -36.34 -19.01
N ASP A 366 14.98 -35.85 -18.63
CA ASP A 366 15.32 -35.52 -17.25
C ASP A 366 14.76 -34.15 -16.81
N TYR A 367 13.48 -33.88 -17.09
CA TYR A 367 12.84 -32.59 -16.80
C TYR A 367 12.93 -32.21 -15.32
N ARG A 368 12.81 -33.19 -14.43
CA ARG A 368 12.82 -32.96 -12.99
C ARG A 368 14.14 -32.40 -12.48
N ASN A 369 15.26 -33.02 -12.87
CA ASN A 369 16.56 -32.59 -12.39
C ASN A 369 16.97 -31.26 -13.01
N GLU A 370 16.70 -31.07 -14.31
CA GLU A 370 16.95 -29.80 -14.98
C GLU A 370 16.09 -28.68 -14.37
N CYS A 371 14.83 -28.96 -14.02
CA CYS A 371 13.95 -28.01 -13.33
C CYS A 371 14.54 -27.55 -12.00
N TYR A 372 14.93 -28.48 -11.13
CA TYR A 372 15.54 -28.15 -9.85
C TYR A 372 16.84 -27.37 -10.01
N LYS A 373 17.66 -27.73 -11.01
CA LYS A 373 18.89 -27.01 -11.33
C LYS A 373 18.57 -25.56 -11.72
N GLU A 374 17.72 -25.34 -12.72
CA GLU A 374 17.41 -23.99 -13.21
C GLU A 374 16.73 -23.13 -12.13
N VAL A 375 15.77 -23.70 -11.40
CA VAL A 375 15.13 -23.00 -10.28
C VAL A 375 16.13 -22.65 -9.18
N ALA A 376 17.10 -23.52 -8.88
CA ALA A 376 18.16 -23.21 -7.91
C ALA A 376 18.92 -21.94 -8.31
N PHE A 377 19.38 -21.84 -9.56
CA PHE A 377 20.13 -20.67 -10.06
C PHE A 377 19.27 -19.40 -10.11
N LEU A 378 18.05 -19.48 -10.61
CA LEU A 378 17.17 -18.30 -10.71
C LEU A 378 16.70 -17.78 -9.35
N SER A 379 16.55 -18.67 -8.38
CA SER A 379 16.22 -18.33 -6.98
C SER A 379 17.46 -18.00 -6.14
N LYS A 380 18.67 -18.24 -6.66
CA LYS A 380 19.96 -18.15 -5.94
C LYS A 380 19.98 -18.96 -4.64
N GLN A 381 19.35 -20.13 -4.65
CA GLN A 381 19.27 -21.01 -3.50
C GLN A 381 19.96 -22.34 -3.82
N PRO A 382 21.23 -22.52 -3.42
CA PRO A 382 21.97 -23.76 -3.67
C PRO A 382 21.29 -25.00 -3.10
N ARG A 383 20.49 -24.85 -2.03
CA ARG A 383 19.72 -25.95 -1.41
C ARG A 383 18.69 -26.58 -2.33
N ASN A 384 18.21 -25.86 -3.35
CA ASN A 384 17.29 -26.45 -4.32
C ASN A 384 17.96 -27.54 -5.18
N CYS A 385 19.30 -27.55 -5.29
CA CYS A 385 20.04 -28.65 -5.91
C CYS A 385 19.84 -29.98 -5.16
N ASP A 386 19.53 -29.96 -3.86
CA ASP A 386 19.44 -31.19 -3.04
C ASP A 386 18.29 -32.11 -3.47
N PHE A 387 17.29 -31.55 -4.15
CA PHE A 387 16.16 -32.31 -4.69
C PHE A 387 16.47 -33.00 -6.03
N ILE A 388 17.65 -32.76 -6.62
CA ILE A 388 18.12 -33.48 -7.80
C ILE A 388 18.36 -34.95 -7.43
N TYR A 389 17.79 -35.85 -8.23
CA TYR A 389 17.80 -37.29 -7.97
C TYR A 389 19.19 -37.91 -8.16
N PHE A 390 19.85 -37.65 -9.29
CA PHE A 390 21.18 -38.21 -9.56
C PHE A 390 22.27 -37.49 -8.75
N ARG A 391 23.09 -38.25 -8.03
CA ARG A 391 24.07 -37.70 -7.07
C ARG A 391 25.15 -36.87 -7.75
N GLU A 392 25.60 -37.29 -8.92
CA GLU A 392 26.60 -36.59 -9.73
C GLU A 392 26.06 -35.25 -10.20
N LYS A 393 24.80 -35.21 -10.68
CA LYS A 393 24.13 -33.97 -11.10
C LYS A 393 23.87 -33.03 -9.91
N ARG A 394 23.47 -33.59 -8.75
CA ARG A 394 23.30 -32.84 -7.50
C ARG A 394 24.61 -32.18 -7.07
N ALA A 395 25.70 -32.95 -7.07
CA ALA A 395 27.03 -32.47 -6.73
C ALA A 395 27.51 -31.39 -7.71
N ALA A 396 27.31 -31.59 -9.02
CA ALA A 396 27.66 -30.60 -10.04
C ALA A 396 26.87 -29.29 -9.87
N CYS A 397 25.56 -29.36 -9.59
CA CYS A 397 24.73 -28.18 -9.32
C CYS A 397 25.27 -27.36 -8.13
N ARG A 398 25.63 -28.02 -7.03
CA ARG A 398 26.26 -27.35 -5.86
C ARG A 398 27.64 -26.79 -6.16
N ALA A 399 28.45 -27.50 -6.94
CA ALA A 399 29.79 -27.08 -7.33
C ALA A 399 29.76 -25.82 -8.20
N GLU A 400 28.83 -25.73 -9.15
CA GLU A 400 28.63 -24.53 -9.97
C GLU A 400 28.37 -23.28 -9.10
N PHE A 401 27.52 -23.39 -8.06
CA PHE A 401 27.35 -22.31 -7.07
C PHE A 401 28.63 -22.00 -6.30
N ALA A 402 29.34 -23.03 -5.82
CA ALA A 402 30.59 -22.84 -5.08
C ALA A 402 31.66 -22.10 -5.89
N VAL A 403 31.73 -22.35 -7.21
CA VAL A 403 32.62 -21.64 -8.13
C VAL A 403 32.15 -20.21 -8.37
N LEU A 404 30.87 -20.02 -8.71
CA LEU A 404 30.30 -18.69 -9.03
C LEU A 404 30.39 -17.72 -7.84
N ASP A 405 30.10 -18.19 -6.63
CA ASP A 405 30.12 -17.38 -5.41
C ASP A 405 31.51 -17.31 -4.77
N GLN A 406 32.51 -18.01 -5.33
CA GLN A 406 33.83 -18.23 -4.72
C GLN A 406 33.72 -18.70 -3.25
N ASN A 407 32.68 -19.49 -2.96
CA ASN A 407 32.33 -19.95 -1.62
C ASN A 407 32.26 -21.47 -1.57
N TYR A 408 33.39 -22.10 -1.30
CA TYR A 408 33.50 -23.56 -1.24
C TYR A 408 32.86 -24.18 0.01
N ALA A 409 32.40 -23.36 0.97
CA ALA A 409 31.61 -23.86 2.09
C ALA A 409 30.28 -24.48 1.62
N ILE A 410 29.79 -24.08 0.43
CA ILE A 410 28.59 -24.66 -0.19
C ILE A 410 28.72 -26.19 -0.36
N CYS A 411 29.90 -26.70 -0.74
CA CYS A 411 30.11 -28.15 -0.79
C CYS A 411 30.09 -28.79 0.60
N LYS A 412 30.57 -28.09 1.66
CA LYS A 412 30.59 -28.62 3.03
C LYS A 412 29.19 -28.78 3.63
N GLU A 413 28.24 -27.97 3.16
CA GLU A 413 26.85 -28.02 3.61
C GLU A 413 26.05 -29.19 3.01
N ILE A 414 26.61 -29.91 2.03
CA ILE A 414 25.96 -31.10 1.47
C ILE A 414 25.88 -32.17 2.56
N PRO A 415 24.67 -32.64 2.92
CA PRO A 415 24.50 -33.65 3.95
C PRO A 415 25.13 -34.98 3.51
N ASN A 416 25.76 -35.66 4.47
CA ASN A 416 26.29 -37.00 4.25
C ASN A 416 25.13 -38.00 4.30
N GLU A 417 24.52 -38.27 3.16
CA GLU A 417 23.37 -39.16 3.05
C GLU A 417 23.83 -40.57 2.66
N ALA A 418 23.73 -41.53 3.59
CA ALA A 418 23.84 -42.94 3.27
C ALA A 418 22.52 -43.41 2.64
N LEU A 419 22.52 -43.71 1.34
CA LEU A 419 21.39 -44.37 0.65
C LEU A 419 21.80 -45.79 0.23
N SER A 420 20.80 -46.67 0.16
CA SER A 420 20.88 -48.15 0.19
C SER A 420 21.82 -48.80 -0.82
N ASP A 421 22.13 -48.14 -1.94
CA ASP A 421 22.69 -48.84 -3.09
C ASP A 421 24.21 -48.70 -3.24
N SER A 422 24.86 -47.74 -2.54
CA SER A 422 26.31 -47.53 -2.69
C SER A 422 27.12 -47.45 -1.39
N ASN A 423 26.47 -47.44 -0.20
CA ASN A 423 27.11 -47.34 1.11
C ASN A 423 28.15 -46.20 1.28
N ASP A 424 28.22 -45.26 0.33
CA ASP A 424 29.16 -44.14 0.34
C ASP A 424 28.42 -42.85 0.71
N PRO A 425 28.46 -42.44 1.99
CA PRO A 425 27.77 -41.25 2.47
C PRO A 425 28.45 -39.95 2.03
N PHE A 426 29.68 -40.00 1.52
CA PHE A 426 30.47 -38.83 1.16
C PHE A 426 30.46 -38.53 -0.34
N PHE A 427 29.95 -39.46 -1.17
CA PHE A 427 30.00 -39.38 -2.63
C PHE A 427 29.64 -38.01 -3.20
N THR A 428 28.45 -37.49 -2.90
CA THR A 428 27.95 -36.21 -3.44
C THR A 428 28.84 -35.03 -3.02
N ARG A 429 29.25 -35.02 -1.76
CA ARG A 429 30.10 -33.96 -1.19
C ARG A 429 31.50 -33.98 -1.81
N ASP A 430 32.11 -35.15 -1.85
CA ASP A 430 33.44 -35.35 -2.42
C ASP A 430 33.45 -35.01 -3.91
N TYR A 431 32.40 -35.38 -4.65
CA TYR A 431 32.24 -35.03 -6.06
C TYR A 431 32.08 -33.51 -6.25
N CYS A 432 31.37 -32.81 -5.35
CA CYS A 432 31.27 -31.35 -5.39
C CYS A 432 32.67 -30.71 -5.31
N PHE A 433 33.49 -31.12 -4.34
CA PHE A 433 34.87 -30.63 -4.24
C PHE A 433 35.71 -31.00 -5.46
N LYS A 434 35.57 -32.22 -5.98
CA LYS A 434 36.25 -32.64 -7.21
C LYS A 434 35.92 -31.70 -8.38
N SER A 435 34.63 -31.45 -8.64
CA SER A 435 34.18 -30.55 -9.72
C SER A 435 34.64 -29.11 -9.55
N VAL A 436 34.71 -28.60 -8.31
CA VAL A 436 35.30 -27.28 -8.03
C VAL A 436 36.78 -27.28 -8.41
N VAL A 437 37.55 -28.27 -7.95
CA VAL A 437 39.00 -28.39 -8.25
C VAL A 437 39.25 -28.46 -9.76
N GLU A 438 38.48 -29.26 -10.49
CA GLU A 438 38.58 -29.38 -11.94
C GLU A 438 38.36 -28.03 -12.66
N THR A 439 37.47 -27.20 -12.11
CA THR A 439 37.12 -25.90 -12.69
C THR A 439 38.15 -24.81 -12.37
N ILE A 440 38.55 -24.65 -11.10
CA ILE A 440 39.41 -23.54 -10.67
C ILE A 440 40.89 -23.92 -10.56
N ARG A 441 41.21 -25.21 -10.67
CA ARG A 441 42.57 -25.78 -10.61
C ARG A 441 43.32 -25.55 -9.28
N ASP A 442 42.60 -25.31 -8.18
CA ASP A 442 43.16 -25.22 -6.83
C ASP A 442 43.14 -26.60 -6.14
N LYS A 443 44.27 -27.29 -6.18
CA LYS A 443 44.42 -28.63 -5.58
C LYS A 443 44.31 -28.64 -4.05
N SER A 444 44.43 -27.50 -3.37
CA SER A 444 44.29 -27.46 -1.90
C SER A 444 42.90 -27.90 -1.45
N LEU A 445 41.88 -27.73 -2.30
CA LEU A 445 40.51 -28.14 -2.00
C LEU A 445 40.31 -29.67 -2.00
N CYS A 446 41.24 -30.44 -2.58
CA CYS A 446 41.20 -31.91 -2.49
C CYS A 446 41.32 -32.38 -1.03
N ASP A 447 41.85 -31.57 -0.10
CA ASP A 447 41.94 -31.94 1.30
C ASP A 447 40.60 -32.05 2.03
N PHE A 448 39.53 -31.49 1.45
CA PHE A 448 38.17 -31.62 1.97
C PHE A 448 37.44 -32.88 1.49
N ILE A 449 37.99 -33.61 0.51
CA ILE A 449 37.48 -34.90 0.03
C ILE A 449 37.79 -35.98 1.07
N GLN A 450 36.82 -36.84 1.35
CA GLN A 450 36.88 -37.73 2.52
C GLN A 450 37.06 -39.19 2.18
N ASP A 451 36.54 -39.65 1.04
CA ASP A 451 37.00 -40.92 0.50
C ASP A 451 38.47 -40.82 0.07
N ALA A 452 39.30 -41.73 0.60
CA ALA A 452 40.74 -41.72 0.37
C ALA A 452 41.09 -41.88 -1.12
N LYS A 453 40.36 -42.75 -1.85
CA LYS A 453 40.63 -43.00 -3.27
C LYS A 453 40.30 -41.78 -4.12
N ARG A 454 39.16 -41.13 -3.87
CA ARG A 454 38.80 -39.86 -4.55
C ARG A 454 39.74 -38.72 -4.20
N LYS A 455 40.21 -38.66 -2.95
CA LYS A 455 41.19 -37.65 -2.52
C LYS A 455 42.51 -37.82 -3.28
N GLU A 456 43.03 -39.04 -3.35
CA GLU A 456 44.24 -39.36 -4.12
C GLU A 456 44.07 -39.03 -5.61
N ALA A 457 42.94 -39.43 -6.22
CA ALA A 457 42.63 -39.12 -7.62
C ALA A 457 42.57 -37.60 -7.88
N CYS A 458 41.93 -36.84 -6.99
CA CYS A 458 41.88 -35.37 -7.06
C CYS A 458 43.27 -34.73 -7.02
N GLN A 459 44.13 -35.18 -6.08
CA GLN A 459 45.50 -34.67 -5.96
C GLN A 459 46.37 -35.02 -7.18
N ALA A 460 46.18 -36.22 -7.73
CA ALA A 460 46.81 -36.68 -8.95
C ALA A 460 46.32 -35.94 -10.21
N GLY A 461 45.15 -35.29 -10.16
CA GLY A 461 44.53 -34.60 -11.30
C GLY A 461 43.86 -35.57 -12.28
N GLN A 462 43.27 -36.65 -11.77
CA GLN A 462 42.60 -37.71 -12.52
C GLN A 462 41.07 -37.57 -12.56
#